data_AF-A0A0M3RJI3-F1
#
_entry.id   AF-A0A0M3RJI3-F1
#
_cell.length_a   1.000
_cell.length_b   1.000
_cell.length_c   1.000
_cell.angle_alpha   90.00
_cell.angle_beta   90.00
_cell.angle_gamma   90.00
#
_symmetry.space_group_name_H-M   'P 1'
#
loop_
_entity.id
_entity.type
_entity.pdbx_description
1 polymer ?
#
loop_
_entity_poly.entity_id
_entity_poly.type
_entity_poly.pdbx_seq_one_letter_code
_entity_poly.pdbx_strand_id
1 'polypeptide(L)'
;MILAAAVAAEQFRSLKEAHIEGGEKELQEFKKTLANISTEPVVDLINKMLETNDGLNEDAGPILVKFLGGGGRVDGEYVPLQLEQLQAAVRLP
;
A
#
# COMPACT_ATOMS: atom_id res chain seq x y z
N MET A 1 11.55 -3.15 -12.78
CA MET A 1 10.18 -3.24 -12.19
C MET A 1 10.06 -2.55 -10.82
N ILE A 2 11.13 -2.42 -10.02
CA ILE A 2 11.09 -1.78 -8.68
C ILE A 2 10.82 -0.26 -8.72
N LEU A 3 11.34 0.45 -9.73
CA LEU A 3 11.08 1.89 -9.93
C LEU A 3 9.59 2.20 -10.11
N ALA A 4 8.83 1.33 -10.77
CA ALA A 4 7.40 1.56 -11.00
C ALA A 4 6.58 1.47 -9.69
N ALA A 5 6.95 0.56 -8.79
CA ALA A 5 6.30 0.40 -7.50
C ALA A 5 6.63 1.56 -6.53
N ALA A 6 7.89 2.01 -6.52
CA ALA A 6 8.31 3.17 -5.72
C ALA A 6 7.64 4.47 -6.21
N VAL A 7 7.57 4.66 -7.53
CA VAL A 7 6.86 5.79 -8.15
C VAL A 7 5.37 5.73 -7.82
N ALA A 8 4.75 4.53 -7.86
CA ALA A 8 3.35 4.37 -7.48
C ALA A 8 3.11 4.73 -6.00
N ALA A 9 3.99 4.31 -5.09
CA ALA A 9 3.89 4.63 -3.66
C ALA A 9 4.06 6.14 -3.38
N GLU A 10 4.98 6.81 -4.07
CA GLU A 10 5.20 8.25 -3.93
C GLU A 10 4.06 9.09 -4.54
N GLN A 11 3.51 8.64 -5.68
CA GLN A 11 2.29 9.18 -6.27
C GLN A 11 1.11 9.00 -5.30
N PHE A 12 0.98 7.84 -4.65
CA PHE A 12 -0.07 7.58 -3.66
C PHE A 12 0.05 8.49 -2.43
N ARG A 13 1.27 8.71 -1.93
CA ARG A 13 1.53 9.64 -0.83
C ARG A 13 1.16 11.07 -1.23
N SER A 14 1.57 11.51 -2.42
CA SER A 14 1.23 12.82 -2.96
C SER A 14 -0.28 13.00 -3.13
N LEU A 15 -0.99 11.95 -3.56
CA LEU A 15 -2.45 11.96 -3.68
C LEU A 15 -3.16 11.97 -2.32
N LYS A 16 -2.62 11.29 -1.31
CA LYS A 16 -3.16 11.28 0.06
C LYS A 16 -3.05 12.66 0.73
N GLU A 17 -2.01 13.41 0.42
CA GLU A 17 -1.77 14.76 0.94
C GLU A 17 -2.37 15.86 0.04
N ALA A 18 -2.78 15.52 -1.19
CA ALA A 18 -3.42 16.45 -2.11
C ALA A 18 -4.83 16.80 -1.64
N HIS A 19 -5.12 18.09 -1.58
CA HIS A 19 -6.48 18.60 -1.43
C HIS A 19 -7.26 18.31 -2.72
N ILE A 20 -8.32 17.49 -2.64
CA ILE A 20 -9.17 17.20 -3.79
C ILE A 20 -10.05 18.42 -4.07
N GLU A 21 -9.68 19.23 -5.07
CA GLU A 21 -10.45 20.39 -5.54
C GLU A 21 -11.80 20.01 -6.19
N GLY A 22 -12.07 18.70 -6.38
CA GLY A 22 -13.29 18.19 -7.01
C GLY A 22 -14.56 18.28 -6.16
N GLY A 23 -14.49 18.61 -4.87
CA GLY A 23 -15.67 18.60 -3.99
C GLY A 23 -16.06 17.17 -3.52
N GLU A 24 -17.18 17.06 -2.81
CA GLU A 24 -17.57 15.85 -2.07
C GLU A 24 -17.76 14.62 -2.97
N LYS A 25 -18.29 14.78 -4.18
CA LYS A 25 -18.62 13.65 -5.06
C LYS A 25 -17.36 12.96 -5.58
N GLU A 26 -16.37 13.73 -6.01
CA GLU A 26 -15.08 13.28 -6.51
C GLU A 26 -14.26 12.63 -5.38
N LEU A 27 -14.33 13.17 -4.16
CA LEU A 27 -13.76 12.54 -2.97
C LEU A 27 -14.41 11.18 -2.68
N GLN A 28 -15.73 11.08 -2.77
CA GLN A 28 -16.44 9.80 -2.57
C GLN A 28 -16.12 8.77 -3.64
N GLU A 29 -16.02 9.18 -4.92
CA GLU A 29 -15.64 8.29 -6.01
C GLU A 29 -14.19 7.78 -5.86
N PHE A 30 -13.29 8.65 -5.40
CA PHE A 30 -11.91 8.27 -5.10
C PHE A 30 -11.85 7.31 -3.90
N LYS A 31 -12.55 7.61 -2.80
CA LYS A 31 -12.69 6.69 -1.63
C LYS A 31 -13.23 5.31 -2.06
N LYS A 32 -14.22 5.28 -2.93
CA LYS A 32 -14.79 4.04 -3.48
C LYS A 32 -13.77 3.28 -4.33
N THR A 33 -12.98 3.96 -5.15
CA THR A 33 -11.93 3.36 -5.97
C THR A 33 -10.84 2.73 -5.10
N LEU A 34 -10.40 3.42 -4.04
CA LEU A 34 -9.43 2.90 -3.06
C LEU A 34 -9.95 1.66 -2.32
N ALA A 35 -11.24 1.66 -1.97
CA ALA A 35 -11.87 0.47 -1.38
C ALA A 35 -11.90 -0.71 -2.36
N ASN A 36 -12.20 -0.48 -3.64
CA ASN A 36 -12.27 -1.53 -4.66
C ASN A 36 -10.92 -2.21 -4.95
N ILE A 37 -9.79 -1.53 -4.69
CA ILE A 37 -8.45 -2.13 -4.85
C ILE A 37 -7.94 -2.81 -3.58
N SER A 38 -8.61 -2.62 -2.44
CA SER A 38 -8.23 -3.22 -1.14
C SER A 38 -8.92 -4.56 -0.96
N THR A 39 -8.48 -5.56 -1.73
CA THR A 39 -9.10 -6.88 -1.84
C THR A 39 -8.10 -7.99 -1.56
N GLU A 40 -8.59 -9.18 -1.18
CA GLU A 40 -7.74 -10.37 -0.92
C GLU A 40 -6.75 -10.68 -2.07
N PRO A 41 -7.14 -10.66 -3.36
CA PRO A 41 -6.19 -10.94 -4.44
C PRO A 41 -5.04 -9.91 -4.53
N VAL A 42 -5.29 -8.67 -4.11
CA VAL A 42 -4.26 -7.63 -4.05
C VAL A 42 -3.34 -7.84 -2.85
N VAL A 43 -3.89 -8.26 -1.72
CA VAL A 43 -3.12 -8.67 -0.53
C VAL A 43 -2.19 -9.84 -0.88
N ASP A 44 -2.71 -10.87 -1.55
CA ASP A 44 -1.93 -12.03 -1.99
C ASP A 44 -0.79 -11.62 -2.93
N LEU A 45 -1.05 -10.70 -3.87
CA LEU A 45 -0.03 -10.18 -4.77
C LEU A 45 1.07 -9.42 -4.02
N ILE A 46 0.68 -8.58 -3.06
CA ILE A 46 1.62 -7.82 -2.22
C ILE A 46 2.44 -8.80 -1.36
N ASN A 47 1.81 -9.79 -0.74
CA ASN A 47 2.46 -10.79 0.09
C ASN A 47 3.50 -11.57 -0.70
N LYS A 48 3.12 -12.06 -1.88
CA LYS A 48 4.05 -12.75 -2.78
C LYS A 48 5.24 -11.86 -3.17
N MET A 49 5.00 -10.58 -3.41
CA MET A 49 6.05 -9.63 -3.76
C MET A 49 7.00 -9.35 -2.57
N LEU A 50 6.48 -9.20 -1.36
CA LEU A 50 7.27 -8.93 -0.15
C LEU A 50 8.07 -10.16 0.32
N GLU A 51 7.47 -11.35 0.23
CA GLU A 51 8.11 -12.61 0.64
C GLU A 51 9.26 -13.01 -0.30
N THR A 52 9.07 -12.82 -1.62
CA THR A 52 10.03 -13.31 -2.63
C THR A 52 11.08 -12.28 -3.04
N ASN A 53 10.89 -11.01 -2.71
CA ASN A 53 11.79 -9.94 -3.13
C ASN A 53 12.69 -9.49 -1.98
N ASP A 54 13.71 -10.28 -1.69
CA ASP A 54 14.78 -9.93 -0.74
C ASP A 54 15.56 -8.67 -1.15
N GLY A 55 15.42 -8.25 -2.41
CA GLY A 55 16.03 -7.06 -3.00
C GLY A 55 15.13 -5.82 -3.02
N LEU A 56 13.96 -5.83 -2.35
CA LEU A 56 13.32 -4.60 -1.91
C LEU A 56 14.35 -3.86 -1.04
N ASN A 57 15.05 -2.91 -1.66
CA ASN A 57 16.10 -2.08 -1.07
C ASN A 57 15.82 -1.79 0.41
N GLU A 58 16.88 -1.81 1.24
CA GLU A 58 16.88 -1.45 2.67
C GLU A 58 16.07 -0.19 2.98
N ASP A 59 15.95 0.77 2.04
CA ASP A 59 15.12 1.95 2.22
C ASP A 59 13.62 1.73 1.90
N ALA A 60 13.32 1.02 0.81
CA ALA A 60 11.96 0.95 0.26
C ALA A 60 11.10 -0.11 0.95
N GLY A 61 11.69 -1.24 1.33
CA GLY A 61 10.99 -2.33 2.03
C GLY A 61 10.40 -1.86 3.36
N PRO A 62 11.20 -1.29 4.27
CA PRO A 62 10.71 -0.79 5.56
C PRO A 62 9.68 0.33 5.44
N ILE A 63 9.81 1.22 4.46
CA ILE A 63 8.82 2.28 4.20
C ILE A 63 7.47 1.66 3.82
N LEU A 64 7.48 0.67 2.92
CA LEU A 64 6.27 0.00 2.47
C LEU A 64 5.60 -0.78 3.61
N VAL A 65 6.36 -1.58 4.37
CA VAL A 65 5.86 -2.32 5.54
C VAL A 65 5.27 -1.38 6.58
N LYS A 66 5.94 -0.25 6.85
CA LYS A 66 5.44 0.78 7.78
C LYS A 66 4.14 1.42 7.28
N PHE A 67 4.05 1.72 5.98
CA PHE A 67 2.84 2.29 5.39
C PHE A 67 1.66 1.33 5.48
N LEU A 68 1.89 0.05 5.17
CA LEU A 68 0.87 -0.99 5.19
C LEU A 68 0.51 -1.42 6.63
N GLY A 69 1.41 -1.24 7.58
CA GLY A 69 1.26 -1.75 8.95
C GLY A 69 1.43 -3.27 9.06
N GLY A 70 2.03 -3.92 8.06
CA GLY A 70 2.18 -5.38 7.95
C GLY A 70 2.98 -5.82 6.72
N GLY A 71 3.10 -7.14 6.52
CA GLY A 71 3.86 -7.72 5.38
C GLY A 71 5.38 -7.68 5.54
N GLY A 72 5.88 -7.67 6.78
CA GLY A 72 7.30 -7.54 7.09
C GLY A 72 7.92 -8.84 7.61
N ARG A 73 9.24 -8.81 7.83
CA ARG A 73 9.95 -9.89 8.54
C ARG A 73 10.05 -9.59 10.02
N VAL A 74 9.75 -10.58 10.85
CA VAL A 74 9.90 -10.54 12.32
C VAL A 74 10.84 -11.67 12.70
N ASP A 75 11.97 -11.34 13.33
CA ASP A 75 13.03 -12.31 13.66
C ASP A 75 13.53 -13.14 12.46
N GLY A 76 13.50 -12.55 11.27
CA GLY A 76 13.91 -13.19 10.00
C GLY A 76 12.80 -13.97 9.28
N GLU A 77 11.69 -14.25 9.95
CA GLU A 77 10.55 -14.97 9.38
C GLU A 77 9.56 -14.00 8.74
N TYR A 78 8.99 -14.37 7.58
CA TYR A 78 7.99 -13.55 6.89
C TYR A 78 6.65 -13.60 7.61
N VAL A 79 6.08 -12.43 7.91
CA VAL A 79 4.74 -12.27 8.50
C VAL A 79 3.82 -11.62 7.47
N PRO A 80 2.77 -12.33 7.00
CA PRO A 80 1.90 -11.82 5.94
C PRO A 80 1.15 -10.54 6.33
N LEU A 81 0.94 -9.68 5.33
CA LEU A 81 -0.02 -8.59 5.34
C LEU A 81 -1.44 -9.17 5.39
N GLN A 82 -2.29 -8.56 6.22
CA GLN A 82 -3.73 -8.86 6.32
C GLN A 82 -4.57 -7.84 5.54
N LEU A 83 -5.76 -8.24 5.12
CA LEU A 83 -6.67 -7.37 4.37
C LEU A 83 -7.03 -6.09 5.12
N GLU A 84 -7.27 -6.19 6.42
CA GLU A 84 -7.62 -5.08 7.29
C GLU A 84 -6.50 -4.04 7.36
N GLN A 85 -5.25 -4.50 7.30
CA GLN A 85 -4.07 -3.63 7.28
C GLN A 85 -3.99 -2.85 5.97
N LEU A 86 -4.23 -3.50 4.83
CA LEU A 86 -4.31 -2.82 3.53
C LEU A 86 -5.46 -1.80 3.49
N GLN A 87 -6.66 -2.20 3.94
CA GLN A 87 -7.83 -1.33 4.01
C GLN A 87 -7.59 -0.10 4.91
N ALA A 88 -6.89 -0.29 6.04
CA ALA A 88 -6.53 0.80 6.93
C ALA A 88 -5.50 1.74 6.28
N ALA A 89 -4.50 1.21 5.58
CA ALA A 89 -3.43 1.99 4.95
C ALA A 89 -3.93 2.93 3.86
N VAL A 90 -4.92 2.50 3.07
CA VAL A 90 -5.50 3.31 1.98
C VAL A 90 -6.68 4.17 2.42
N ARG A 91 -7.12 4.06 3.67
CA ARG A 91 -8.25 4.85 4.17
C ARG A 91 -7.85 6.32 4.22
N LEU A 92 -8.57 7.14 3.46
CA LEU A 92 -8.44 8.59 3.54
C LEU A 92 -9.14 9.13 4.80
N PRO A 93 -8.59 10.18 5.44
CA PRO A 93 -9.27 10.88 6.52
C PRO A 93 -10.63 11.48 6.11
#